data_AF-A0A537YFI0-F1
#
_entry.id   AF-A0A537YFI0-F1
#
_cell.length_a   1.000
_cell.length_b   1.000
_cell.length_c   1.000
_cell.angle_alpha   90.00
_cell.angle_beta   90.00
_cell.angle_gamma   90.00
#
_symmetry.space_group_name_H-M   'P 1'
#
loop_
_entity.id
_entity.type
_entity.pdbx_description
1 polymer ?
#
loop_
_entity_poly.entity_id
_entity_poly.type
_entity_poly.pdbx_seq_one_letter_code
_entity_poly.pdbx_strand_id
1 'polypeptide(L)'
;MDIACALNQPVTASKGGRVILSGVNPDYGNLIVIQHAGGWSTLYGHLNKRLVNAGKRVSPGALIGLCGATGRANGVHLHFEIRHLGSFYNPINFLP
;
A
#
# COMPACT_ATOMS: atom_id res chain seq x y z
N MET A 1 -5.63 3.32 7.59
CA MET A 1 -4.81 4.11 8.54
C MET A 1 -3.97 5.04 7.72
N ASP A 2 -3.89 6.31 8.11
CA ASP A 2 -3.06 7.28 7.42
C ASP A 2 -1.74 7.45 8.16
N ILE A 3 -0.64 7.39 7.42
CA ILE A 3 0.73 7.48 7.94
C ILE A 3 1.37 8.72 7.34
N ALA A 4 1.84 9.62 8.19
CA ALA A 4 2.54 10.82 7.73
C ALA A 4 3.81 10.45 6.95
N CYS A 5 4.03 11.13 5.83
CA CYS A 5 5.20 10.93 4.97
C CYS A 5 5.55 12.23 4.23
N ALA A 6 6.78 12.37 3.77
CA ALA A 6 7.15 13.42 2.83
C ALA A 6 6.78 13.05 1.39
N LEU A 7 6.60 14.05 0.54
CA LEU A 7 6.38 13.82 -0.90
C LEU A 7 7.59 13.07 -1.47
N ASN A 8 7.32 12.03 -2.25
CA ASN A 8 8.33 11.11 -2.79
C ASN A 8 9.11 10.28 -1.76
N GLN A 9 8.71 10.27 -0.49
CA GLN A 9 9.33 9.39 0.50
C GLN A 9 9.18 7.92 0.07
N PRO A 10 10.24 7.09 0.16
CA PRO A 10 10.16 5.67 -0.16
C PRO A 10 9.08 4.94 0.63
N VAL A 11 8.24 4.18 -0.06
CA VAL A 11 7.25 3.27 0.54
C VAL A 11 7.69 1.84 0.28
N THR A 12 7.84 1.07 1.35
CA THR A 12 8.30 -0.32 1.30
C THR A 12 7.18 -1.30 1.65
N ALA A 13 7.26 -2.52 1.12
CA ALA A 13 6.34 -3.59 1.48
C ALA A 13 6.48 -3.97 2.96
N SER A 14 5.41 -3.90 3.74
CA SER A 14 5.40 -4.29 5.15
C SER A 14 5.62 -5.80 5.33
N LYS A 15 5.18 -6.61 4.36
CA LYS A 15 5.36 -8.07 4.34
C LYS A 15 5.60 -8.56 2.91
N GLY A 16 6.31 -9.68 2.80
CA GLY A 16 6.55 -10.35 1.52
C GLY A 16 5.27 -10.94 0.92
N GLY A 17 5.18 -10.93 -0.40
CA GLY A 17 3.97 -11.38 -1.08
C GLY A 17 4.00 -11.18 -2.59
N ARG A 18 2.83 -11.34 -3.22
CA ARG A 18 2.63 -11.08 -4.64
C ARG A 18 1.79 -9.82 -4.82
N VAL A 19 2.25 -8.89 -5.64
CA VAL A 19 1.47 -7.72 -6.04
C VAL A 19 0.28 -8.22 -6.85
N ILE A 20 -0.93 -8.02 -6.34
CA ILE A 20 -2.18 -8.41 -7.03
C ILE A 20 -2.83 -7.24 -7.75
N LEU A 21 -2.53 -6.01 -7.33
CA LEU A 21 -2.98 -4.78 -7.96
C LEU A 21 -1.87 -3.73 -7.92
N SER A 22 -1.67 -3.06 -9.04
CA SER A 22 -0.92 -1.80 -9.12
C SER A 22 -1.65 -0.94 -10.13
N GLY A 23 -2.40 0.05 -9.65
CA GLY A 23 -3.38 0.75 -10.48
C GLY A 23 -3.68 2.16 -10.02
N VAL A 24 -4.70 2.75 -10.64
CA VAL A 24 -5.29 4.02 -10.23
C VAL A 24 -6.74 3.76 -9.86
N ASN A 25 -7.18 4.31 -8.74
CA ASN A 25 -8.56 4.33 -8.31
C ASN A 25 -8.95 5.79 -7.96
N PRO A 26 -10.20 6.22 -8.20
CA PRO A 26 -10.62 7.59 -7.90
C PRO A 26 -10.42 8.01 -6.43
N ASP A 27 -10.72 7.11 -5.50
CA ASP A 27 -10.61 7.39 -4.07
C ASP A 27 -9.17 7.22 -3.59
N TYR A 28 -8.55 6.07 -3.88
CA TYR A 28 -7.20 5.75 -3.40
C TYR A 28 -6.08 6.39 -4.22
N GLY A 29 -6.36 7.02 -5.36
CA GLY A 29 -5.33 7.48 -6.29
C GLY A 29 -4.49 6.33 -6.83
N ASN A 30 -3.18 6.54 -6.95
CA ASN A 30 -2.27 5.44 -7.22
C ASN A 30 -2.22 4.50 -6.00
N LEU A 31 -2.52 3.23 -6.25
CA LEU A 31 -2.45 2.20 -5.22
C LEU A 31 -1.69 0.96 -5.66
N ILE A 32 -1.13 0.28 -4.66
CA ILE A 32 -0.58 -1.07 -4.77
C ILE A 32 -1.27 -1.95 -3.72
N VAL A 33 -1.62 -3.17 -4.11
CA VAL A 33 -2.11 -4.20 -3.18
C VAL A 33 -1.22 -5.43 -3.28
N ILE A 34 -0.73 -5.90 -2.13
CA ILE A 34 0.13 -7.08 -2.03
C ILE A 34 -0.64 -8.16 -1.28
N GLN A 35 -0.79 -9.34 -1.88
CA GLN A 35 -1.33 -10.52 -1.24
C GLN A 35 -0.22 -11.30 -0.54
N HIS A 36 -0.50 -11.72 0.68
CA HIS A 36 0.36 -12.50 1.54
C HIS A 36 -0.24 -13.90 1.76
N ALA A 37 0.51 -14.78 2.43
CA ALA A 37 0.01 -16.09 2.83
C ALA A 37 -1.19 -15.98 3.77
N GLY A 38 -2.06 -16.99 3.76
CA GLY A 38 -3.19 -17.10 4.68
C GLY A 38 -4.32 -16.10 4.42
N GLY A 39 -4.52 -15.65 3.18
CA GLY A 39 -5.64 -14.77 2.81
C GLY A 39 -5.45 -13.30 3.20
N TRP A 40 -4.30 -12.92 3.74
CA TRP A 40 -3.96 -11.55 4.11
C TRP A 40 -3.55 -10.73 2.89
N SER A 41 -3.81 -9.43 2.92
CA SER A 41 -3.27 -8.46 1.96
C SER A 41 -3.03 -7.10 2.60
N THR A 42 -2.15 -6.32 1.99
CA THR A 42 -1.88 -4.93 2.37
C THR A 42 -2.14 -4.00 1.20
N LEU A 43 -2.77 -2.86 1.47
CA LEU A 43 -3.00 -1.79 0.50
C LEU A 43 -2.15 -0.58 0.84
N TYR A 44 -1.56 0.02 -0.19
CA TYR A 44 -0.77 1.25 -0.13
C TYR A 44 -1.38 2.24 -1.12
N GLY A 45 -2.10 3.23 -0.60
CA GLY A 45 -2.82 4.24 -1.37
C GLY A 45 -2.15 5.61 -1.37
N HIS A 46 -2.72 6.53 -2.15
CA HIS A 46 -2.29 7.92 -2.34
C HIS A 46 -0.85 8.10 -2.84
N LEU A 47 -0.26 7.06 -3.45
CA LEU A 47 1.14 7.09 -3.89
C LEU A 47 1.36 8.17 -4.97
N ASN A 48 2.51 8.85 -4.93
CA ASN A 48 2.90 9.71 -6.06
C ASN A 48 3.35 8.85 -7.26
N LYS A 49 4.03 7.73 -6.98
CA LYS A 49 4.53 6.82 -8.01
C LYS A 49 4.46 5.37 -7.57
N ARG A 50 4.05 4.50 -8.50
CA ARG A 50 4.08 3.03 -8.35
C ARG A 50 5.36 2.51 -9.01
N LEU A 51 6.14 1.72 -8.28
CA LEU A 51 7.43 1.18 -8.75
C LEU A 51 7.39 -0.34 -9.00
N VAL A 52 6.22 -0.95 -8.78
CA VAL A 52 5.97 -2.37 -9.03
C VAL A 52 4.66 -2.56 -9.77
N ASN A 53 4.59 -3.63 -10.56
CA ASN A 53 3.42 -4.00 -11.35
C ASN A 53 2.76 -5.26 -10.79
N ALA A 54 1.48 -5.47 -11.12
CA ALA A 54 0.77 -6.68 -10.79
C ALA A 54 1.53 -7.92 -11.32
N GLY A 55 1.53 -8.99 -10.52
CA GLY A 55 2.26 -10.22 -10.79
C GLY A 55 3.65 -10.30 -10.15
N LYS A 56 4.28 -9.17 -9.81
CA LYS A 56 5.60 -9.15 -9.18
C LYS A 56 5.57 -9.73 -7.77
N ARG A 57 6.56 -10.57 -7.42
CA ARG A 57 6.83 -10.97 -6.03
C ARG A 57 7.76 -9.96 -5.36
N VAL A 58 7.49 -9.65 -4.10
CA VAL A 58 8.28 -8.71 -3.29
C VAL A 58 8.60 -9.31 -1.94
N SER A 59 9.77 -8.97 -1.41
CA SER A 59 10.20 -9.32 -0.06
C SER A 59 9.74 -8.24 0.94
N PRO A 60 9.68 -8.55 2.24
CA PRO A 60 9.54 -7.51 3.27
C PRO A 60 10.63 -6.43 3.08
N GLY A 61 10.28 -5.16 3.23
CA GLY A 61 11.18 -4.03 3.04
C GLY A 61 11.47 -3.66 1.58
N ALA A 62 10.97 -4.40 0.59
CA ALA A 62 11.18 -4.06 -0.81
C ALA A 62 10.52 -2.72 -1.16
N LEU A 63 11.24 -1.85 -1.89
CA LEU A 63 10.71 -0.60 -2.40
C LEU A 63 9.58 -0.87 -3.42
N ILE A 64 8.40 -0.32 -3.17
CA ILE A 64 7.20 -0.56 -4.00
C ILE A 64 6.62 0.71 -4.59
N GLY A 65 6.84 1.86 -3.98
CA GLY A 65 6.27 3.12 -4.43
C GLY A 65 6.90 4.32 -3.74
N LEU A 66 6.40 5.49 -4.08
CA LEU A 66 6.77 6.76 -3.48
C LEU A 66 5.53 7.44 -2.92
N CYS A 67 5.62 7.98 -1.72
CA CYS A 67 4.50 8.62 -1.04
C CYS A 67 4.02 9.88 -1.76
N GLY A 68 2.73 10.20 -1.66
CA GLY A 68 2.12 11.31 -2.38
C GLY A 68 0.79 11.77 -1.81
N ALA A 69 -0.02 12.39 -2.66
CA ALA A 69 -1.33 12.92 -2.33
C ALA A 69 -2.34 12.69 -3.48
N THR A 70 -2.20 11.59 -4.23
CA THR A 70 -3.09 11.34 -5.39
C THR A 70 -4.44 10.78 -4.98
N GLY A 71 -5.47 10.99 -5.79
CA GLY A 71 -6.84 10.57 -5.46
C GLY A 71 -7.49 11.51 -4.46
N ARG A 72 -8.32 10.96 -3.57
CA ARG A 72 -9.01 11.74 -2.55
C ARG A 72 -8.16 11.87 -1.27
N ALA A 73 -7.13 12.71 -1.33
CA ALA A 73 -6.22 12.98 -0.23
C ALA A 73 -6.23 14.46 0.18
N ASN A 74 -6.28 14.75 1.49
CA ASN A 74 -6.27 16.12 2.03
C ASN A 74 -4.84 16.68 2.28
N GLY A 75 -3.82 15.99 1.79
CA GLY A 75 -2.42 16.30 2.04
C GLY A 75 -1.53 15.08 1.74
N VAL A 76 -0.22 15.26 1.84
CA VAL A 76 0.74 14.17 1.58
C VAL A 76 0.75 13.19 2.75
N HIS A 77 0.30 11.97 2.49
CA HIS A 77 0.29 10.87 3.45
C HIS A 77 0.19 9.52 2.72
N LEU A 78 0.56 8.45 3.41
CA LEU A 78 0.35 7.09 2.95
C LEU A 78 -0.95 6.56 3.57
N HIS A 79 -1.91 6.19 2.72
CA HIS A 79 -3.05 5.39 3.17
C HIS A 79 -2.67 3.92 3.20
N PHE A 80 -2.64 3.33 4.39
CA PHE A 80 -2.26 1.95 4.62
C PHE A 80 -3.41 1.13 5.19
N GLU A 81 -3.64 -0.05 4.64
CA GLU A 81 -4.63 -0.99 5.14
C GLU A 81 -4.07 -2.40 5.23
N ILE A 82 -4.61 -3.16 6.18
CA ILE A 82 -4.46 -4.60 6.28
C ILE A 82 -5.84 -5.21 6.05
N ARG A 83 -5.92 -6.18 5.15
CA ARG A 83 -7.15 -6.90 4.82
C ARG A 83 -6.95 -8.40 5.00
N HIS A 84 -8.01 -9.11 5.33
CA HIS A 84 -8.04 -10.57 5.36
C HIS A 84 -9.30 -11.05 4.67
N LEU A 85 -9.15 -11.92 3.67
CA LEU A 85 -10.25 -12.43 2.83
C LEU A 85 -11.13 -11.32 2.23
N GLY A 86 -10.54 -10.16 1.94
CA GLY A 86 -11.24 -9.00 1.37
C GLY A 86 -11.88 -8.06 2.39
N SER A 87 -12.00 -8.46 3.65
CA SER A 87 -12.50 -7.60 4.74
C SER A 87 -11.40 -6.71 5.31
N PHE A 88 -11.75 -5.48 5.66
CA PHE A 88 -10.85 -4.51 6.29
C PHE A 88 -10.59 -4.87 7.76
N TYR A 89 -9.34 -4.80 8.19
CA TYR A 89 -8.96 -4.95 9.59
C TYR A 89 -8.20 -3.71 10.05
N ASN A 90 -8.40 -3.32 11.32
CA ASN A 90 -7.69 -2.19 11.91
C ASN A 90 -6.17 -2.49 11.93
N PRO A 91 -5.32 -1.71 11.22
CA PRO A 91 -3.89 -1.98 11.15
C PRO A 91 -3.17 -1.89 12.50
N ILE A 92 -3.70 -1.13 13.45
CA ILE A 92 -3.12 -0.95 14.80
C ILE A 92 -2.95 -2.30 15.52
N ASN A 93 -3.85 -3.26 15.25
CA ASN A 93 -3.81 -4.57 15.89
C ASN A 93 -2.63 -5.47 15.43
N PHE A 94 -1.82 -5.00 14.47
CA PHE A 94 -0.72 -5.76 13.87
C PHE A 94 0.64 -5.04 13.98
N LEU A 95 0.69 -3.92 14.71
CA LEU A 95 1.95 -3.24 15.04
C LEU A 95 2.52 -3.84 16.35
N PRO A 96 3.85 -4.01 16.46
CA PRO A 96 4.50 -4.46 17.70
C PRO A 96 4.38 -3.44 18.83
#